data_AF-A0A950EQ87-F1
#
_entry.id   AF-A0A950EQ87-F1
#
_cell.length_a   1.000
_cell.length_b   1.000
_cell.length_c   1.000
_cell.angle_alpha   90.00
_cell.angle_beta   90.00
_cell.angle_gamma   90.00
#
_symmetry.space_group_name_H-M   'P 1'
#
loop_
_entity.id
_entity.type
_entity.pdbx_description
1 polymer ?
#
loop_
_entity_poly.entity_id
_entity_poly.type
_entity_poly.pdbx_seq_one_letter_code
_entity_poly.pdbx_strand_id
1 'polypeptide(L)'
;MAMTHVERENQLPLAYVYTATGALVIGAVFGLLQSYSRAKAFTAPAWFDYYRMLTAHGVLMAIVFTTFFICGLALFMVYRAVPRERSLRLGWSGYVLMLFGTLLATWAILSGNASVLYTFYAPLKAHPAFYIGATILVVATWFVLAEVLENVAYFRRMQPGARLPLVVHGVTCTFVMWFIATLGVAAEMLIYLIPWSLNWVPTV
;
A
#
# COMPACT_ATOMS: atom_id res chain seq x y z
N MET A 1 -20.24 9.18 -24.42
CA MET A 1 -19.00 9.40 -25.18
C MET A 1 -18.00 8.33 -24.75
N ALA A 2 -17.39 7.58 -25.68
CA ALA A 2 -16.41 6.55 -25.33
C ALA A 2 -15.09 7.21 -24.91
N MET A 3 -14.47 6.74 -23.83
CA MET A 3 -13.20 7.28 -23.35
C MET A 3 -12.05 6.99 -24.32
N THR A 4 -11.20 7.98 -24.56
CA THR A 4 -9.92 7.82 -25.26
C THR A 4 -9.02 6.84 -24.51
N HIS A 5 -8.03 6.32 -25.21
CA HIS A 5 -7.05 5.41 -24.62
C HIS A 5 -6.29 6.08 -23.46
N VAL A 6 -5.84 7.32 -23.64
CA VAL A 6 -5.17 8.13 -22.59
C VAL A 6 -6.07 8.38 -21.38
N GLU A 7 -7.36 8.66 -21.58
CA GLU A 7 -8.30 8.86 -20.48
C GLU A 7 -8.48 7.59 -19.65
N ARG A 8 -8.53 6.42 -20.28
CA ARG A 8 -8.63 5.12 -19.57
C ARG A 8 -7.38 4.84 -18.75
N GLU A 9 -6.20 5.15 -19.27
CA GLU A 9 -4.94 4.98 -18.54
C GLU A 9 -4.85 5.88 -17.31
N ASN A 10 -5.39 7.09 -17.39
CA ASN A 10 -5.42 8.02 -16.26
C ASN A 10 -6.28 7.54 -15.10
N GLN A 11 -7.30 6.72 -15.35
CA GLN A 11 -8.21 6.25 -14.28
C GLN A 11 -7.47 5.45 -13.21
N LEU A 12 -6.49 4.63 -13.60
CA LEU A 12 -5.77 3.79 -12.66
C LEU A 12 -4.87 4.61 -11.71
N PRO A 13 -3.93 5.46 -12.18
CA PRO A 13 -3.19 6.36 -11.31
C PRO A 13 -4.10 7.27 -10.46
N LEU A 14 -5.21 7.77 -11.02
CA LEU A 14 -6.17 8.55 -10.26
C LEU A 14 -6.83 7.74 -9.13
N ALA A 15 -7.20 6.48 -9.38
CA ALA A 15 -7.75 5.60 -8.35
C ALA A 15 -6.77 5.39 -7.19
N TYR A 16 -5.48 5.19 -7.50
CA TYR A 16 -4.41 5.14 -6.51
C TYR A 16 -4.32 6.44 -5.70
N VAL A 17 -4.25 7.58 -6.38
CA VAL A 17 -4.10 8.89 -5.73
C VAL A 17 -5.32 9.23 -4.87
N TYR A 18 -6.55 8.99 -5.35
CA TYR A 18 -7.76 9.22 -4.57
C TYR A 18 -7.82 8.32 -3.33
N THR A 19 -7.43 7.05 -3.45
CA THR A 19 -7.35 6.15 -2.29
C THR A 19 -6.30 6.63 -1.29
N ALA A 20 -5.13 7.06 -1.78
CA ALA A 20 -4.08 7.63 -0.95
C ALA A 20 -4.58 8.88 -0.19
N THR A 21 -5.22 9.81 -0.89
CA THR A 21 -5.78 11.03 -0.28
C THR A 21 -6.88 10.70 0.74
N GLY A 22 -7.73 9.70 0.46
CA GLY A 22 -8.71 9.22 1.43
C GLY A 22 -8.06 8.69 2.70
N ALA A 23 -7.04 7.84 2.57
CA ALA A 23 -6.28 7.31 3.70
C ALA A 23 -5.55 8.41 4.49
N LEU A 24 -4.98 9.40 3.78
CA LEU A 24 -4.34 10.57 4.37
C LEU A 24 -5.32 11.38 5.23
N VAL A 25 -6.51 11.68 4.71
CA VAL A 25 -7.52 12.46 5.44
C VAL A 25 -7.97 11.72 6.70
N ILE A 26 -8.31 10.43 6.58
CA ILE A 26 -8.75 9.63 7.72
C ILE A 26 -7.63 9.49 8.76
N GLY A 27 -6.41 9.17 8.31
CA GLY A 27 -5.24 9.07 9.18
C GLY A 27 -4.91 10.40 9.88
N ALA A 28 -4.99 11.53 9.18
CA ALA A 28 -4.74 12.85 9.73
C ALA A 28 -5.75 13.24 10.82
N VAL A 29 -7.03 12.88 10.69
CA VAL A 29 -8.03 13.07 11.75
C VAL A 29 -7.60 12.37 13.05
N PHE A 30 -7.14 11.13 12.97
CA PHE A 30 -6.60 10.42 14.15
C PHE A 30 -5.32 11.07 14.69
N GLY A 31 -4.49 11.66 13.83
CA GLY A 31 -3.31 12.41 14.24
C GLY A 31 -3.66 13.68 15.02
N LEU A 32 -4.66 14.43 14.55
CA LEU A 32 -5.19 15.60 15.26
C LEU A 32 -5.73 15.19 16.63
N LEU A 33 -6.58 14.18 16.70
CA LEU A 33 -7.13 13.69 17.97
C LEU A 33 -6.03 13.23 18.95
N GLN A 34 -4.94 12.64 18.46
CA GLN A 34 -3.76 12.34 19.30
C GLN A 34 -3.12 13.62 19.85
N SER A 35 -2.94 14.66 19.03
CA SER A 35 -2.40 15.94 19.48
C SER A 35 -3.27 16.57 20.59
N TYR A 36 -4.60 16.57 20.42
CA TYR A 36 -5.53 17.05 21.47
C TYR A 36 -5.46 16.18 22.73
N SER A 37 -5.32 14.86 22.58
CA SER A 37 -5.13 13.96 23.73
C SER A 37 -3.85 14.26 24.50
N ARG A 38 -2.74 14.49 23.79
CA ARG A 38 -1.46 14.88 24.39
C ARG A 38 -1.50 16.26 25.05
N ALA A 39 -2.32 17.17 24.53
CA ALA A 39 -2.59 18.48 25.13
C ALA A 39 -3.58 18.43 26.31
N LYS A 40 -4.07 17.25 26.71
CA LYS A 40 -5.13 17.06 27.73
C LYS A 40 -6.44 17.78 27.39
N ALA A 41 -6.66 18.11 26.11
CA ALA A 41 -7.85 18.78 25.60
C ALA A 41 -8.90 17.78 25.07
N PHE A 42 -8.55 16.50 24.98
CA PHE A 42 -9.43 15.41 24.56
C PHE A 42 -9.08 14.14 25.33
N THR A 43 -10.09 13.37 25.74
CA THR A 43 -9.89 12.04 26.31
C THR A 43 -10.57 11.04 25.40
N ALA A 44 -9.80 10.08 24.88
CA ALA A 44 -10.31 9.03 24.00
C ALA A 44 -11.31 8.16 24.78
N PRO A 45 -12.45 7.79 24.18
CA PRO A 45 -13.41 6.93 24.85
C PRO A 45 -12.85 5.51 25.01
N ALA A 46 -13.28 4.79 26.06
CA ALA A 46 -12.78 3.44 26.34
C ALA A 46 -12.97 2.44 25.18
N TRP A 47 -14.02 2.60 24.37
CA TRP A 47 -14.30 1.75 23.22
C TRP A 47 -13.44 2.09 21.99
N PHE A 48 -12.74 3.23 21.97
CA PHE A 48 -11.80 3.63 20.93
C PHE A 48 -10.63 4.38 21.57
N ASP A 49 -9.78 3.62 22.25
CA ASP A 49 -8.70 4.16 23.05
C ASP A 49 -7.59 4.83 22.20
N TYR A 50 -6.63 5.43 22.91
CA TYR A 50 -5.50 6.12 22.30
C TYR A 50 -4.66 5.19 21.40
N TYR A 51 -4.47 3.92 21.78
CA TYR A 51 -3.59 2.99 21.05
C TYR A 51 -4.24 2.45 19.78
N ARG A 52 -5.55 2.23 19.79
CA ARG A 52 -6.32 1.91 18.59
C ARG A 52 -6.29 3.05 17.61
N MET A 53 -6.50 4.29 18.08
CA MET A 53 -6.36 5.49 17.28
C MET A 53 -4.95 5.67 16.72
N LEU A 54 -3.92 5.44 17.54
CA LEU A 54 -2.52 5.52 17.14
C LEU A 54 -2.16 4.47 16.09
N THR A 55 -2.69 3.25 16.22
CA THR A 55 -2.51 2.19 15.22
C THR A 55 -3.17 2.57 13.91
N ALA A 56 -4.42 3.05 13.95
CA ALA A 56 -5.14 3.51 12.76
C ALA A 56 -4.40 4.66 12.05
N HIS A 57 -3.93 5.66 12.81
CA HIS A 57 -3.13 6.77 12.28
C HIS A 57 -1.85 6.28 11.59
N GLY A 58 -1.02 5.50 12.30
CA GLY A 58 0.27 5.06 11.77
C GLY A 58 0.12 4.20 10.51
N VAL A 59 -0.83 3.25 10.52
CA VAL A 59 -1.06 2.37 9.37
C VAL A 59 -1.63 3.15 8.19
N LEU A 60 -2.65 3.99 8.38
CA LEU A 60 -3.27 4.73 7.27
C LEU A 60 -2.32 5.79 6.68
N MET A 61 -1.50 6.44 7.50
CA MET A 61 -0.58 7.51 7.06
C MET A 61 0.73 6.95 6.52
N ALA A 62 1.44 6.17 7.32
CA ALA A 62 2.83 5.80 7.02
C ALA A 62 2.94 4.60 6.08
N ILE A 63 1.87 3.78 5.97
CA ILE A 63 1.84 2.58 5.14
C ILE A 63 0.87 2.77 3.98
N VAL A 64 -0.42 2.98 4.24
CA VAL A 64 -1.44 3.00 3.18
C VAL A 64 -1.28 4.22 2.28
N PHE A 65 -1.30 5.44 2.83
CA PHE A 65 -1.19 6.67 2.04
C PHE A 65 0.09 6.69 1.19
N THR A 66 1.25 6.48 1.81
CA THR A 66 2.55 6.51 1.12
C THR A 66 2.63 5.47 0.01
N THR A 67 2.17 4.24 0.26
CA THR A 67 2.24 3.13 -0.71
C THR A 67 1.30 3.36 -1.88
N PHE A 68 0.05 3.76 -1.64
CA PHE A 68 -0.88 4.07 -2.74
C PHE A 68 -0.40 5.28 -3.55
N PHE A 69 0.09 6.33 -2.88
CA PHE A 69 0.56 7.54 -3.55
C PHE A 69 1.75 7.25 -4.47
N ILE A 70 2.77 6.52 -3.98
CA ILE A 70 3.95 6.22 -4.80
C ILE A 70 3.61 5.28 -5.96
N CYS A 71 2.70 4.32 -5.77
CA CYS A 71 2.23 3.45 -6.86
C CYS A 71 1.50 4.24 -7.95
N GLY A 72 0.57 5.12 -7.57
CA GLY A 72 -0.15 5.98 -8.52
C GLY A 72 0.79 6.92 -9.27
N LEU A 73 1.69 7.59 -8.54
CA LEU A 73 2.66 8.52 -9.14
C LEU A 73 3.62 7.80 -10.09
N ALA A 74 4.13 6.62 -9.71
CA ALA A 74 5.02 5.81 -10.54
C ALA A 74 4.35 5.38 -11.85
N LEU A 75 3.14 4.83 -11.77
CA LEU A 75 2.39 4.42 -12.96
C LEU A 75 2.10 5.62 -13.86
N PHE A 76 1.66 6.74 -13.30
CA PHE A 76 1.46 7.98 -14.08
C PHE A 76 2.73 8.40 -14.82
N MET A 77 3.86 8.49 -14.11
CA MET A 77 5.14 8.91 -14.71
C MET A 77 5.61 7.96 -15.81
N VAL A 78 5.51 6.64 -15.58
CA VAL A 78 5.93 5.63 -16.56
C VAL A 78 5.02 5.64 -17.79
N TYR A 79 3.70 5.71 -17.59
CA TYR A 79 2.73 5.75 -18.70
C TYR A 79 2.91 6.97 -19.60
N ARG A 80 3.28 8.12 -19.01
CA ARG A 80 3.58 9.35 -19.74
C ARG A 80 4.92 9.31 -20.45
N ALA A 81 5.93 8.68 -19.86
CA ALA A 81 7.27 8.59 -20.43
C ALA A 81 7.40 7.52 -21.53
N VAL A 82 6.53 6.50 -21.52
CA VAL A 82 6.51 5.43 -22.52
C VAL A 82 5.12 5.33 -23.15
N PRO A 83 4.74 6.29 -24.02
CA PRO A 83 3.42 6.28 -24.66
C PRO A 83 3.26 5.04 -25.54
N ARG A 84 2.25 4.22 -25.25
CA ARG A 84 1.92 3.01 -26.00
C ARG A 84 0.50 2.55 -25.70
N GLU A 85 -0.06 1.73 -26.57
CA GLU A 85 -1.23 0.93 -26.21
C GLU A 85 -0.84 -0.18 -25.22
N ARG A 86 -1.61 -0.31 -24.14
CA ARG A 86 -1.42 -1.32 -23.09
C ARG A 86 -2.74 -1.80 -22.50
N SER A 87 -2.71 -3.03 -22.01
CA SER A 87 -3.76 -3.57 -21.14
C SER A 87 -3.58 -3.03 -19.73
N LEU A 88 -4.68 -2.64 -19.07
CA LEU A 88 -4.66 -2.17 -17.68
C LEU A 88 -5.05 -3.27 -16.68
N ARG A 89 -5.24 -4.52 -17.15
CA ARG A 89 -5.73 -5.61 -16.29
C ARG A 89 -4.76 -5.89 -15.13
N LEU A 90 -3.47 -5.89 -15.39
CA LEU A 90 -2.45 -6.17 -14.38
C LEU A 90 -2.41 -5.05 -13.33
N GLY A 91 -2.31 -3.80 -13.76
CA GLY A 91 -2.40 -2.64 -12.89
C GLY A 91 -3.69 -2.59 -12.03
N TRP A 92 -4.86 -2.83 -12.63
CA TRP A 92 -6.12 -2.91 -11.86
C TRP A 92 -6.16 -4.09 -10.89
N SER A 93 -5.58 -5.24 -11.25
CA SER A 93 -5.50 -6.40 -10.34
C SER A 93 -4.67 -6.07 -9.10
N GLY A 94 -3.52 -5.42 -9.29
CA GLY A 94 -2.68 -4.92 -8.20
C GLY A 94 -3.45 -3.94 -7.31
N TYR A 95 -4.11 -2.95 -7.91
CA TYR A 95 -4.91 -1.97 -7.18
C TYR A 95 -6.02 -2.61 -6.35
N VAL A 96 -6.80 -3.53 -6.92
CA VAL A 96 -7.92 -4.19 -6.23
C VAL A 96 -7.40 -5.02 -5.05
N LEU A 97 -6.31 -5.77 -5.24
CA LEU A 97 -5.69 -6.52 -4.15
C LEU A 97 -5.18 -5.60 -3.04
N MET A 98 -4.49 -4.51 -3.39
CA MET A 98 -4.05 -3.52 -2.42
C MET A 98 -5.22 -2.96 -1.62
N LEU A 99 -6.29 -2.55 -2.30
CA LEU A 99 -7.48 -1.99 -1.65
C LEU A 99 -8.16 -3.02 -0.74
N PHE A 100 -8.29 -4.26 -1.19
CA PHE A 100 -8.84 -5.34 -0.38
C PHE A 100 -8.02 -5.59 0.89
N GLY A 101 -6.69 -5.67 0.77
CA GLY A 101 -5.79 -5.82 1.90
C GLY A 101 -5.91 -4.65 2.89
N THR A 102 -5.95 -3.42 2.39
CA THR A 102 -6.17 -2.22 3.19
C THR A 102 -7.50 -2.26 3.94
N LEU A 103 -8.59 -2.63 3.27
CA LEU A 103 -9.92 -2.70 3.91
C LEU A 103 -9.94 -3.76 5.01
N LEU A 104 -9.33 -4.93 4.76
CA LEU A 104 -9.25 -6.02 5.73
C LEU A 104 -8.45 -5.63 6.99
N ALA A 105 -7.28 -5.00 6.80
CA ALA A 105 -6.45 -4.53 7.90
C ALA A 105 -7.11 -3.37 8.66
N THR A 106 -7.69 -2.41 7.93
CA THR A 106 -8.40 -1.27 8.52
C THR A 106 -9.59 -1.74 9.33
N TRP A 107 -10.37 -2.70 8.83
CA TRP A 107 -11.47 -3.31 9.59
C TRP A 107 -11.00 -3.90 10.92
N ALA A 108 -9.91 -4.68 10.91
CA ALA A 108 -9.38 -5.30 12.14
C ALA A 108 -8.95 -4.25 13.19
N ILE A 109 -8.37 -3.13 12.75
CA ILE A 109 -8.01 -2.00 13.62
C ILE A 109 -9.28 -1.30 14.13
N LEU A 110 -10.19 -0.96 13.21
CA LEU A 110 -11.44 -0.25 13.50
C LEU A 110 -12.51 -1.13 14.13
N SER A 111 -12.26 -2.41 14.40
CA SER A 111 -13.10 -3.25 15.26
C SER A 111 -12.51 -3.41 16.67
N GLY A 112 -11.30 -2.88 16.90
CA GLY A 112 -10.58 -3.01 18.18
C GLY A 112 -9.77 -4.31 18.33
N ASN A 113 -9.66 -5.11 17.26
CA ASN A 113 -8.96 -6.39 17.29
C ASN A 113 -7.49 -6.31 16.80
N ALA A 114 -6.97 -5.10 16.57
CA ALA A 114 -5.60 -4.89 16.09
C ALA A 114 -4.99 -3.58 16.61
N SER A 115 -4.92 -3.40 17.94
CA SER A 115 -4.24 -2.26 18.59
C SER A 115 -2.74 -2.56 18.80
N VAL A 116 -2.00 -2.74 17.71
CA VAL A 116 -0.60 -3.23 17.72
C VAL A 116 0.42 -2.26 17.11
N LEU A 117 0.01 -1.01 16.85
CA LEU A 117 0.80 0.00 16.15
C LEU A 117 1.15 -0.42 14.71
N TYR A 118 1.75 0.50 13.96
CA TYR A 118 2.21 0.27 12.59
C TYR A 118 3.44 -0.65 12.48
N THR A 119 4.08 -0.99 13.60
CA THR A 119 5.21 -1.93 13.67
C THR A 119 4.81 -3.34 14.07
N PHE A 120 3.64 -3.52 14.71
CA PHE A 120 3.06 -4.82 15.07
C PHE A 120 4.03 -5.85 15.67
N TYR A 121 4.93 -5.36 16.54
CA TYR A 121 5.93 -6.19 17.20
C TYR A 121 5.29 -7.25 18.10
N ALA A 122 5.70 -8.51 17.93
CA ALA A 122 5.41 -9.58 18.87
C ALA A 122 5.99 -9.24 20.28
N PRO A 123 5.38 -9.71 21.38
CA PRO A 123 4.27 -10.66 21.47
C PRO A 123 2.86 -10.02 21.42
N LEU A 124 2.71 -8.76 20.99
CA LEU A 124 1.39 -8.14 20.82
C LEU A 124 0.67 -8.78 19.63
N LYS A 125 -0.35 -9.58 19.93
CA LYS A 125 -1.09 -10.38 18.94
C LYS A 125 -2.35 -9.66 18.47
N ALA A 126 -2.45 -9.43 17.17
CA ALA A 126 -3.64 -8.91 16.51
C ALA A 126 -4.49 -10.03 15.90
N HIS A 127 -5.69 -9.68 15.44
CA HIS A 127 -6.53 -10.56 14.65
C HIS A 127 -5.87 -10.95 13.31
N PRO A 128 -6.02 -12.19 12.82
CA PRO A 128 -5.41 -12.66 11.56
C PRO A 128 -5.69 -11.75 10.35
N ALA A 129 -6.89 -11.18 10.27
CA ALA A 129 -7.27 -10.23 9.22
C ALA A 129 -6.32 -9.04 9.11
N PHE A 130 -5.76 -8.55 10.22
CA PHE A 130 -4.76 -7.48 10.19
C PHE A 130 -3.51 -7.93 9.45
N TYR A 131 -2.95 -9.09 9.83
CA TYR A 131 -1.72 -9.60 9.23
C TYR A 131 -1.93 -9.96 7.75
N ILE A 132 -2.99 -10.72 7.44
CA ILE A 132 -3.35 -11.10 6.07
C ILE A 132 -3.57 -9.86 5.21
N GLY A 133 -4.32 -8.88 5.71
CA GLY A 133 -4.60 -7.64 4.99
C GLY A 133 -3.33 -6.83 4.70
N ALA A 134 -2.46 -6.67 5.69
CA ALA A 134 -1.18 -5.99 5.53
C ALA A 134 -0.26 -6.72 4.53
N THR A 135 -0.21 -8.06 4.57
CA THR A 135 0.56 -8.86 3.60
C THR A 135 0.03 -8.69 2.19
N ILE A 136 -1.28 -8.78 1.98
CA ILE A 136 -1.89 -8.60 0.65
C ILE A 136 -1.57 -7.19 0.13
N LEU A 137 -1.69 -6.16 0.95
CA LEU A 137 -1.36 -4.78 0.57
C LEU A 137 0.08 -4.67 0.06
N VAL A 138 1.04 -5.19 0.82
CA VAL A 138 2.47 -5.08 0.47
C VAL A 138 2.80 -5.92 -0.77
N VAL A 139 2.39 -7.19 -0.81
CA VAL A 139 2.70 -8.11 -1.92
C VAL A 139 2.03 -7.66 -3.22
N ALA A 140 0.82 -7.07 -3.14
CA ALA A 140 0.14 -6.56 -4.33
C ALA A 140 0.88 -5.40 -5.02
N THR A 141 1.79 -4.69 -4.32
CA THR A 141 2.67 -3.69 -4.97
C THR A 141 3.61 -4.31 -6.01
N TRP A 142 3.86 -5.61 -5.97
CA TRP A 142 4.69 -6.31 -6.95
C TRP A 142 4.05 -6.31 -8.34
N PHE A 143 2.73 -6.15 -8.44
CA PHE A 143 2.03 -5.93 -9.71
C PHE A 143 2.43 -4.59 -10.34
N VAL A 144 2.70 -3.56 -9.52
CA VAL A 144 3.19 -2.27 -9.99
C VAL A 144 4.62 -2.41 -10.52
N LEU A 145 5.48 -3.19 -9.86
CA LEU A 145 6.79 -3.52 -10.41
C LEU A 145 6.65 -4.23 -11.77
N ALA A 146 5.75 -5.21 -11.89
CA ALA A 146 5.53 -5.92 -13.15
C ALA A 146 5.08 -4.97 -14.29
N GLU A 147 4.17 -4.03 -14.01
CA GLU A 147 3.78 -2.96 -14.95
C GLU A 147 4.98 -2.07 -15.35
N VAL A 148 5.82 -1.68 -14.40
CA VAL A 148 7.03 -0.88 -14.68
C VAL A 148 7.99 -1.66 -15.59
N LEU A 149 8.25 -2.92 -15.28
CA LEU A 149 9.14 -3.78 -16.06
C LEU A 149 8.59 -4.07 -17.47
N GLU A 150 7.27 -4.20 -17.63
CA GLU A 150 6.65 -4.35 -18.95
C GLU A 150 6.89 -3.11 -19.82
N ASN A 151 6.77 -1.91 -19.25
CA ASN A 151 7.07 -0.66 -19.97
C ASN A 151 8.56 -0.53 -20.31
N VAL A 152 9.47 -0.96 -19.42
CA VAL A 152 10.91 -1.04 -19.72
C VAL A 152 11.18 -2.00 -20.87
N ALA A 153 10.59 -3.20 -20.84
CA ALA A 153 10.77 -4.21 -21.88
C ALA A 153 10.22 -3.72 -23.23
N TYR A 154 9.05 -3.08 -23.23
CA TYR A 154 8.47 -2.46 -24.42
C TYR A 154 9.39 -1.38 -25.00
N PHE A 155 9.85 -0.44 -24.16
CA PHE A 155 10.73 0.65 -24.62
C PHE A 155 12.01 0.10 -25.26
N ARG A 156 12.64 -0.89 -24.64
CA ARG A 156 13.88 -1.51 -25.17
C ARG A 156 13.67 -2.22 -26.51
N ARG A 157 12.48 -2.75 -26.78
CA ARG A 157 12.14 -3.36 -28.08
C ARG A 157 11.91 -2.32 -29.15
N MET A 158 11.22 -1.23 -28.81
CA MET A 158 10.86 -0.17 -29.76
C MET A 158 12.01 0.81 -30.04
N GLN A 159 12.95 0.96 -29.09
CA GLN A 159 14.11 1.84 -29.21
C GLN A 159 15.40 1.08 -28.83
N PRO A 160 15.85 0.12 -29.66
CA PRO A 160 17.07 -0.64 -29.38
C PRO A 160 18.29 0.27 -29.25
N GLY A 161 19.10 0.08 -28.20
CA GLY A 161 20.31 0.87 -27.95
C GLY A 161 20.07 2.25 -27.31
N ALA A 162 18.82 2.73 -27.26
CA ALA A 162 18.50 3.99 -26.58
C ALA A 162 18.56 3.82 -25.05
N ARG A 163 18.93 4.89 -24.35
CA ARG A 163 18.83 4.95 -22.89
C ARG A 163 17.36 5.10 -22.47
N LEU A 164 16.98 4.46 -21.36
CA LEU A 164 15.65 4.65 -20.78
C LEU A 164 15.45 6.13 -20.41
N PRO A 165 14.22 6.67 -20.55
CA PRO A 165 13.90 7.97 -19.98
C PRO A 165 14.23 8.00 -18.49
N LEU A 166 14.82 9.10 -18.01
CA LEU A 166 15.34 9.20 -16.64
C LEU A 166 14.28 8.81 -15.59
N VAL A 167 13.04 9.27 -15.78
CA VAL A 167 11.93 8.97 -14.86
C VAL A 167 11.59 7.48 -14.82
N VAL A 168 11.63 6.79 -15.96
CA VAL A 168 11.38 5.34 -16.03
C VAL A 168 12.50 4.59 -15.33
N HIS A 169 13.75 5.01 -15.52
CA HIS A 169 14.90 4.43 -14.82
C HIS A 169 14.78 4.61 -13.30
N GLY A 170 14.48 5.83 -12.83
CA GLY A 170 14.28 6.11 -11.41
C GLY A 170 13.20 5.25 -10.77
N VAL A 171 12.01 5.21 -11.39
CA VAL A 171 10.89 4.36 -10.94
C VAL A 171 11.27 2.87 -10.92
N THR A 172 11.99 2.40 -11.94
CA THR A 172 12.45 1.00 -12.00
C THR A 172 13.37 0.68 -10.83
N CYS A 173 14.36 1.53 -10.55
CA CYS A 173 15.27 1.36 -9.42
C CYS A 173 14.51 1.35 -8.09
N THR A 174 13.56 2.27 -7.90
CA THR A 174 12.71 2.32 -6.70
C THR A 174 11.94 1.02 -6.50
N PHE A 175 11.24 0.52 -7.52
CA PHE A 175 10.39 -0.67 -7.37
C PHE A 175 11.18 -1.98 -7.31
N VAL A 176 12.35 -2.06 -7.95
CA VAL A 176 13.26 -3.21 -7.79
C VAL A 176 13.82 -3.24 -6.37
N MET A 177 14.28 -2.09 -5.85
CA MET A 177 14.72 -1.99 -4.46
C MET A 177 13.59 -2.34 -3.48
N TRP A 178 12.39 -1.80 -3.70
CA TRP A 178 11.20 -2.08 -2.89
C TRP A 178 10.84 -3.57 -2.88
N PHE A 179 10.87 -4.22 -4.04
CA PHE A 179 10.63 -5.67 -4.12
C PHE A 179 11.62 -6.44 -3.24
N ILE A 180 12.92 -6.14 -3.34
CA ILE A 180 13.94 -6.78 -2.50
C ILE A 180 13.70 -6.48 -1.01
N ALA A 181 13.43 -5.22 -0.67
CA ALA A 181 13.19 -4.79 0.71
C ALA A 181 11.94 -5.44 1.33
N THR A 182 10.93 -5.76 0.51
CA THR A 182 9.67 -6.37 0.99
C THR A 182 9.72 -7.89 1.09
N LEU A 183 10.76 -8.56 0.60
CA LEU A 183 10.91 -10.01 0.76
C LEU A 183 10.99 -10.40 2.25
N GLY A 184 11.73 -9.62 3.05
CA GLY A 184 11.89 -9.89 4.49
C GLY A 184 10.57 -9.82 5.24
N VAL A 185 9.79 -8.74 5.06
CA VAL A 185 8.48 -8.60 5.70
C VAL A 185 7.48 -9.63 5.17
N ALA A 186 7.49 -9.95 3.86
CA ALA A 186 6.61 -10.99 3.33
C ALA A 186 6.91 -12.37 3.95
N ALA A 187 8.19 -12.72 4.09
CA ALA A 187 8.63 -13.94 4.75
C ALA A 187 8.23 -13.94 6.24
N GLU A 188 8.47 -12.85 6.95
CA GLU A 188 8.07 -12.71 8.37
C GLU A 188 6.58 -12.97 8.57
N MET A 189 5.75 -12.37 7.72
CA MET A 189 4.30 -12.52 7.80
C MET A 189 3.84 -13.93 7.51
N LEU A 190 4.34 -14.54 6.42
CA LEU A 190 3.88 -15.85 5.95
C LEU A 190 4.39 -17.00 6.80
N ILE A 191 5.60 -16.89 7.35
CA ILE A 191 6.26 -17.96 8.12
C ILE A 191 5.91 -17.85 9.60
N TYR A 192 5.80 -16.63 10.14
CA TYR A 192 5.64 -16.42 11.59
C TYR A 192 4.29 -15.80 11.95
N LEU A 193 4.03 -14.53 11.57
CA LEU A 193 2.91 -13.78 12.15
C LEU A 193 1.54 -14.34 11.77
N ILE A 194 1.33 -14.76 10.52
CA ILE A 194 0.05 -15.33 10.07
C ILE A 194 -0.21 -16.68 10.73
N PRO A 195 0.68 -17.69 10.66
CA PRO A 195 0.49 -18.96 11.37
C PRO A 195 0.26 -18.78 12.87
N TRP A 196 1.02 -17.88 13.51
CA TRP A 196 0.85 -17.57 14.92
C TRP A 196 -0.52 -16.94 15.21
N SER A 197 -0.95 -15.95 14.42
CA SER A 197 -2.26 -15.31 14.57
C SER A 197 -3.43 -16.28 14.43
N LEU A 198 -3.28 -17.31 13.58
CA LEU A 198 -4.25 -18.39 13.35
C LEU A 198 -4.19 -19.51 14.40
N ASN A 199 -3.28 -19.41 15.38
CA ASN A 199 -3.01 -20.44 16.39
C ASN A 199 -2.52 -21.79 15.80
N TRP A 200 -1.86 -21.77 14.65
CA TRP A 200 -1.21 -22.96 14.08
C TRP A 200 0.10 -23.28 14.77
N VAL A 201 0.76 -22.27 15.32
CA VAL A 201 1.98 -22.37 16.13
C VAL A 201 1.80 -21.59 17.44
N PRO A 202 2.44 -22.02 18.55
CA PRO A 202 2.25 -21.40 19.86
C PRO A 202 2.93 -20.02 19.98
N THR A 203 4.04 -19.82 19.26
CA THR A 203 4.82 -18.57 19.25
C THR A 203 5.43 -18.33 17.87
N VAL A 204 5.86 -17.10 17.65
CA VAL A 204 6.77 -16.68 16.58
C VAL A 204 8.23 -16.89 17.00
#